data_AF-A0A7K3PCJ0-F1
#
_entry.id   AF-A0A7K3PCJ0-F1
#
_cell.length_a   1.000
_cell.length_b   1.000
_cell.length_c   1.000
_cell.angle_alpha   90.00
_cell.angle_beta   90.00
_cell.angle_gamma   90.00
#
_symmetry.space_group_name_H-M   'P 1'
#
loop_
_entity.id
_entity.type
_entity.pdbx_description
1 polymer ?
#
loop_
_entity_poly.entity_id
_entity_poly.type
_entity_poly.pdbx_seq_one_letter_code
_entity_poly.pdbx_strand_id
1 'polypeptide(L)'
;MPTARAISTAVLLSTATLLASSLTACAPADQERDRQRGTGGTTTDAQALTKLRDQSLNWKSCPAPSPAQGGGEAPAALPDGTRWQCATLRTPLDWKNPSGESMDLALIRARSSGAPDDRIGSLLFNFGGPGGSGVATLPGLAPDYEKLRTRYDLVSFDPRGVGDSSGVRCLDAGLPDEDEIDQTPDDGGDETNALVRFNRETAAACEKNSGDVLPYVGTTQAAQDMDLLRHVLGDDKLHYFGISYGTELGGVYAHLFPDRVGRAVLDGVVDPTHDAMEEALAQAGGFQLAFEHFAAWCAREGCALGDDAEDIVDLTVALEETLDDTPLPTTGGGELDGDALIDAISGALYRQDYWPALRVGLEAAADDNADVLEDLAEALGQHGGKGGDTDDDTTDEQSNEDDAFRAITCDDSSSRYTVADVEARLPDFLEASPLFGPGLAWSALTCDGWPVPGTAPHPEVGAPGAPPVLLVGNTGDPATPYEGAARMAERLGEKVGVELTYEGEGHGAYDSGNPCVQNAVNAYLLNGELPDPGTVCEAEPLPEGK
;
A
#
# COMPACT_ATOMS: atom_id res chain seq x y z
N MET A 1 -61.43 -11.55 -39.86
CA MET A 1 -60.84 -10.44 -40.64
C MET A 1 -59.44 -10.19 -40.09
N PRO A 2 -58.47 -9.96 -40.98
CA PRO A 2 -57.07 -10.36 -40.82
C PRO A 2 -56.20 -9.09 -40.61
N THR A 3 -54.88 -9.08 -40.47
CA THR A 3 -53.84 -9.83 -41.19
C THR A 3 -52.53 -9.83 -40.41
N ALA A 4 -51.96 -11.02 -40.26
CA ALA A 4 -50.52 -11.27 -40.23
C ALA A 4 -49.85 -10.90 -41.57
N ARG A 5 -48.53 -10.72 -41.57
CA ARG A 5 -47.63 -11.41 -42.52
C ARG A 5 -46.16 -11.30 -42.16
N ALA A 6 -45.48 -12.40 -42.44
CA ALA A 6 -44.08 -12.68 -42.25
C ALA A 6 -43.41 -12.99 -43.61
N ILE A 7 -42.08 -13.15 -43.55
CA ILE A 7 -41.17 -13.89 -44.46
C ILE A 7 -40.73 -13.14 -45.73
N SER A 8 -39.42 -12.95 -45.91
CA SER A 8 -38.62 -13.75 -46.87
C SER A 8 -37.13 -13.36 -46.92
N THR A 9 -36.31 -14.39 -46.69
CA THR A 9 -34.90 -14.57 -47.03
C THR A 9 -34.66 -14.62 -48.54
N ALA A 10 -33.50 -14.18 -49.02
CA ALA A 10 -32.84 -14.75 -50.21
C ALA A 10 -31.33 -14.44 -50.24
N VAL A 11 -30.56 -15.52 -50.38
CA VAL A 11 -29.11 -15.65 -50.61
C VAL A 11 -28.84 -15.65 -52.13
N LEU A 12 -27.63 -15.26 -52.59
CA LEU A 12 -26.79 -15.87 -53.68
C LEU A 12 -25.78 -14.81 -54.21
N LEU A 13 -24.50 -14.94 -53.86
CA LEU A 13 -23.38 -15.57 -54.62
C LEU A 13 -22.75 -14.70 -55.73
N SER A 14 -21.53 -14.24 -55.42
CA SER A 14 -20.27 -14.29 -56.20
C SER A 14 -20.24 -13.98 -57.70
N THR A 15 -19.29 -13.11 -58.07
CA THR A 15 -18.28 -13.39 -59.12
C THR A 15 -17.07 -12.46 -58.97
N ALA A 16 -15.89 -13.06 -58.94
CA ALA A 16 -14.59 -12.40 -59.07
C ALA A 16 -14.17 -12.35 -60.54
N THR A 17 -13.50 -11.28 -60.97
CA THR A 17 -12.56 -11.31 -62.11
C THR A 17 -11.51 -10.22 -61.97
N LEU A 18 -10.26 -10.65 -61.87
CA LEU A 18 -9.02 -9.89 -62.04
C LEU A 18 -8.87 -9.41 -63.49
N LEU A 19 -8.28 -8.23 -63.68
CA LEU A 19 -7.41 -7.93 -64.83
C LEU A 19 -6.47 -6.78 -64.47
N ALA A 20 -5.19 -7.12 -64.43
CA ALA A 20 -4.07 -6.20 -64.31
C ALA A 20 -3.56 -5.82 -65.71
N SER A 21 -3.29 -4.53 -65.95
CA SER A 21 -2.15 -4.09 -66.76
C SER A 21 -1.97 -2.57 -66.68
N SER A 22 -0.82 -2.22 -66.12
CA SER A 22 -0.04 -0.97 -66.15
C SER A 22 -0.27 0.03 -67.29
N LEU A 23 -0.28 1.33 -66.93
CA LEU A 23 0.49 2.39 -67.62
C LEU A 23 0.74 3.56 -66.65
N THR A 24 1.95 4.09 -66.74
CA THR A 24 2.64 5.08 -65.91
C THR A 24 2.15 6.53 -66.06
N ALA A 25 2.33 7.29 -64.97
CA ALA A 25 2.77 8.70 -64.88
C ALA A 25 1.79 9.73 -64.26
N CYS A 26 2.41 10.55 -63.40
CA CYS A 26 1.96 11.81 -62.78
C CYS A 26 1.18 11.71 -61.46
N ALA A 27 1.95 11.81 -60.36
CA ALA A 27 1.48 12.24 -59.05
C ALA A 27 0.91 13.68 -59.09
N PRO A 28 0.06 14.02 -58.11
CA PRO A 28 0.49 14.99 -57.13
C PRO A 28 0.43 14.44 -55.70
N ALA A 29 1.32 14.97 -54.88
CA ALA A 29 1.56 14.65 -53.49
C ALA A 29 0.43 15.12 -52.56
N ASP A 30 0.54 14.63 -51.32
CA ASP A 30 -0.13 15.05 -50.09
C ASP A 30 -1.48 14.40 -49.78
N GLN A 31 -1.42 13.24 -49.11
CA GLN A 31 -2.20 12.93 -47.89
C GLN A 31 -1.84 11.54 -47.34
N GLU A 32 -0.64 11.39 -46.77
CA GLU A 32 -0.30 10.29 -45.84
C GLU A 32 0.68 10.82 -44.77
N ARG A 33 0.18 11.68 -43.90
CA ARG A 33 0.81 12.02 -42.61
C ARG A 33 -0.30 12.17 -41.59
N ASP A 34 -0.84 11.06 -41.10
CA ASP A 34 -1.56 11.04 -39.81
C ASP A 34 -1.89 9.63 -39.28
N ARG A 35 -1.06 8.62 -39.57
CA ARG A 35 -1.20 7.28 -38.97
C ARG A 35 0.09 6.72 -38.36
N GLN A 36 0.98 7.60 -37.93
CA GLN A 36 2.23 7.21 -37.27
C GLN A 36 2.58 8.19 -36.14
N ARG A 37 1.67 8.34 -35.18
CA ARG A 37 1.96 8.87 -33.85
C ARG A 37 1.36 7.89 -32.85
N GLY A 38 2.23 7.10 -32.24
CA GLY A 38 1.87 6.05 -31.29
C GLY A 38 2.82 4.88 -31.47
N THR A 39 3.74 4.71 -30.53
CA THR A 39 4.82 3.71 -30.45
C THR A 39 6.07 4.02 -31.28
N GLY A 40 7.03 4.71 -30.68
CA GLY A 40 8.33 4.97 -31.29
C GLY A 40 9.27 5.69 -30.31
N GLY A 41 9.80 4.96 -29.33
CA GLY A 41 10.94 5.44 -28.55
C GLY A 41 12.07 5.81 -29.51
N THR A 42 12.65 6.99 -29.33
CA THR A 42 13.73 7.48 -30.19
C THR A 42 14.96 6.58 -30.02
N THR A 43 15.87 6.56 -31.00
CA THR A 43 17.16 5.85 -30.84
C THR A 43 17.89 6.25 -29.55
N THR A 44 17.68 7.48 -29.09
CA THR A 44 18.20 8.03 -27.83
C THR A 44 17.55 7.39 -26.59
N ASP A 45 16.24 7.13 -26.61
CA ASP A 45 15.53 6.48 -25.49
C ASP A 45 15.97 5.03 -25.29
N ALA A 46 16.09 4.27 -26.39
CA ALA A 46 16.57 2.89 -26.32
C ALA A 46 18.01 2.80 -25.80
N GLN A 47 18.86 3.76 -26.17
CA GLN A 47 20.23 3.87 -25.67
C GLN A 47 20.27 4.25 -24.18
N ALA A 48 19.39 5.15 -23.74
CA ALA A 48 19.29 5.53 -22.33
C ALA A 48 18.89 4.34 -21.46
N LEU A 49 17.83 3.61 -21.85
CA LEU A 49 17.41 2.39 -21.15
C LEU A 49 18.50 1.32 -21.12
N THR A 50 19.27 1.16 -22.20
CA THR A 50 20.40 0.21 -22.22
C THR A 50 21.45 0.61 -21.18
N LYS A 51 21.80 1.90 -21.08
CA LYS A 51 22.75 2.38 -20.07
C LYS A 51 22.26 2.19 -18.64
N LEU A 52 20.97 2.41 -18.39
CA LEU A 52 20.37 2.16 -17.08
C LEU A 52 20.39 0.66 -16.75
N ARG A 53 20.15 -0.22 -17.73
CA ARG A 53 20.21 -1.67 -17.52
C ARG A 53 21.63 -2.19 -17.28
N ASP A 54 22.62 -1.61 -17.96
CA ASP A 54 24.04 -1.98 -17.82
C ASP A 54 24.71 -1.37 -16.57
N GLN A 55 23.97 -0.62 -15.76
CA GLN A 55 24.52 0.01 -14.56
C GLN A 55 24.91 -1.03 -13.49
N SER A 56 25.90 -0.69 -12.66
CA SER A 56 26.34 -1.53 -11.55
C SER A 56 26.09 -0.83 -10.21
N LEU A 57 25.47 -1.54 -9.27
CA LEU A 57 25.21 -1.01 -7.93
C LEU A 57 26.48 -0.99 -7.07
N ASN A 58 26.77 0.17 -6.49
CA ASN A 58 27.89 0.35 -5.57
C ASN A 58 27.46 0.08 -4.12
N TRP A 59 27.38 -1.20 -3.77
CA TRP A 59 26.98 -1.66 -2.44
C TRP A 59 28.00 -1.27 -1.35
N LYS A 60 27.54 -0.54 -0.34
CA LYS A 60 28.31 -0.11 0.84
C LYS A 60 27.59 -0.51 2.12
N SER A 61 28.24 -0.39 3.28
CA SER A 61 27.51 -0.48 4.56
C SER A 61 26.40 0.57 4.60
N CYS A 62 25.23 0.19 5.12
CA CYS A 62 24.14 1.14 5.31
C CYS A 62 24.46 2.16 6.40
N PRO A 63 24.15 3.46 6.18
CA PRO A 63 24.11 4.45 7.25
C PRO A 63 22.86 4.25 8.12
N ALA A 64 22.68 5.12 9.12
CA ALA A 64 21.37 5.34 9.74
C ALA A 64 20.37 5.81 8.66
N PRO A 65 19.08 5.40 8.73
CA PRO A 65 18.05 5.94 7.87
C PRO A 65 17.99 7.47 8.00
N SER A 66 17.70 8.15 6.89
CA SER A 66 17.49 9.60 6.91
C SER A 66 16.20 9.95 7.64
N PRO A 67 15.98 11.22 8.03
CA PRO A 67 14.70 11.64 8.57
C PRO A 67 13.53 11.33 7.64
N ALA A 68 13.69 11.49 6.32
CA ALA A 68 12.67 11.14 5.32
C ALA A 68 12.29 9.64 5.34
N GLN A 69 13.19 8.78 5.82
CA GLN A 69 12.95 7.35 6.00
C GLN A 69 12.43 6.99 7.41
N GLY A 70 12.10 7.98 8.25
CA GLY A 70 11.69 7.80 9.65
C GLY A 70 12.84 7.82 10.67
N GLY A 71 14.09 8.04 10.24
CA GLY A 71 15.25 8.16 11.13
C GLY A 71 15.64 6.87 11.85
N GLY A 72 16.26 7.00 13.03
CA GLY A 72 16.70 5.87 13.86
C GLY A 72 18.18 5.51 13.74
N GLU A 73 18.55 4.33 14.24
CA GLU A 73 19.94 3.87 14.25
C GLU A 73 20.32 3.14 12.95
N ALA A 74 21.62 3.13 12.64
CA ALA A 74 22.14 2.30 11.54
C ALA A 74 21.83 0.81 11.81
N PRO A 75 21.37 0.06 10.79
CA PRO A 75 20.87 -1.29 11.00
C PRO A 75 22.00 -2.20 11.49
N ALA A 76 21.74 -2.86 12.62
CA ALA A 76 22.67 -3.81 13.21
C ALA A 76 22.93 -5.00 12.27
N ALA A 77 24.10 -5.63 12.41
CA ALA A 77 24.38 -6.85 11.68
C ALA A 77 23.39 -7.96 12.11
N LEU A 78 23.02 -8.81 11.15
CA LEU A 78 22.20 -9.99 11.41
C LEU A 78 22.90 -10.94 12.40
N PRO A 79 22.18 -11.89 13.04
CA PRO A 79 22.76 -12.77 14.08
C PRO A 79 24.01 -13.56 13.66
N ASP A 80 24.18 -13.84 12.36
CA ASP A 80 25.36 -14.52 11.80
C ASP A 80 26.54 -13.58 11.47
N GLY A 81 26.41 -12.29 11.76
CA GLY A 81 27.39 -11.23 11.48
C GLY A 81 27.29 -10.63 10.08
N THR A 82 26.32 -11.02 9.27
CA THR A 82 26.07 -10.41 7.96
C THR A 82 25.70 -8.94 8.11
N ARG A 83 26.43 -8.06 7.42
CA ARG A 83 26.14 -6.63 7.38
C ARG A 83 25.16 -6.29 6.27
N TRP A 84 24.25 -5.37 6.57
CA TRP A 84 23.39 -4.71 5.59
C TRP A 84 24.20 -3.91 4.58
N GLN A 85 23.76 -3.96 3.33
CA GLN A 85 24.36 -3.24 2.23
C GLN A 85 23.36 -2.29 1.59
N CYS A 86 23.72 -1.03 1.45
CA CYS A 86 22.90 -0.03 0.79
C CYS A 86 23.55 0.42 -0.51
N ALA A 87 22.71 0.75 -1.50
CA ALA A 87 23.10 1.24 -2.80
C ALA A 87 22.01 2.16 -3.36
N THR A 88 22.33 2.80 -4.48
CA THR A 88 21.41 3.65 -5.22
C THR A 88 21.23 3.11 -6.63
N LEU A 89 20.00 2.95 -7.07
CA LEU A 89 19.65 2.60 -8.45
C LEU A 89 19.23 3.86 -9.20
N ARG A 90 19.85 4.15 -10.34
CA ARG A 90 19.41 5.24 -11.20
C ARG A 90 18.27 4.76 -12.10
N THR A 91 17.20 5.53 -12.19
CA THR A 91 15.99 5.22 -12.99
C THR A 91 15.52 6.48 -13.73
N PRO A 92 14.77 6.41 -14.85
CA PRO A 92 14.21 7.63 -15.43
C PRO A 92 13.10 8.16 -14.53
N LEU A 93 12.99 9.49 -14.44
CA LEU A 93 11.87 10.13 -13.74
C LEU A 93 10.55 9.76 -14.43
N ASP A 94 10.51 9.95 -15.75
CA ASP A 94 9.40 9.55 -16.61
C ASP A 94 9.79 8.35 -17.49
N TRP A 95 9.17 7.20 -17.26
CA TRP A 95 9.37 6.01 -18.08
C TRP A 95 8.91 6.17 -19.55
N LYS A 96 8.06 7.16 -19.87
CA LYS A 96 7.69 7.51 -21.25
C LYS A 96 8.78 8.33 -21.95
N ASN A 97 9.71 8.91 -21.20
CA ASN A 97 10.82 9.71 -21.70
C ASN A 97 12.16 9.33 -21.01
N PRO A 98 12.68 8.11 -21.22
CA PRO A 98 13.81 7.59 -20.46
C PRO A 98 15.16 8.24 -20.76
N SER A 99 15.24 9.06 -21.82
CA SER A 99 16.42 9.90 -22.09
C SER A 99 16.39 11.27 -21.42
N GLY A 100 15.28 11.60 -20.74
CA GLY A 100 15.07 12.84 -20.00
C GLY A 100 15.75 12.85 -18.63
N GLU A 101 15.07 13.46 -17.67
CA GLU A 101 15.51 13.49 -16.29
C GLU A 101 15.46 12.10 -15.66
N SER A 102 16.34 11.89 -14.70
CA SER A 102 16.50 10.62 -14.01
C SER A 102 16.58 10.89 -12.52
N MET A 103 15.99 9.99 -11.76
CA MET A 103 16.02 9.99 -10.31
C MET A 103 16.82 8.80 -9.80
N ASP A 104 17.05 8.81 -8.50
CA ASP A 104 17.84 7.82 -7.78
C ASP A 104 16.90 7.13 -6.79
N LEU A 105 16.94 5.80 -6.73
CA LEU A 105 16.17 4.99 -5.77
C LEU A 105 17.09 4.40 -4.71
N ALA A 106 16.73 4.54 -3.45
CA ALA A 106 17.44 3.96 -2.32
C ALA A 106 17.14 2.45 -2.20
N LEU A 107 18.19 1.66 -2.03
CA LEU A 107 18.11 0.20 -1.91
C LEU A 107 18.81 -0.29 -0.64
N ILE A 108 18.29 -1.36 -0.07
CA ILE A 108 18.94 -2.14 0.99
C ILE A 108 18.99 -3.63 0.63
N ARG A 109 20.04 -4.32 1.08
CA ARG A 109 20.22 -5.77 0.90
C ARG A 109 20.93 -6.44 2.05
N ALA A 110 20.41 -7.59 2.48
CA ALA A 110 21.17 -8.62 3.18
C ALA A 110 21.43 -9.80 2.23
N ARG A 111 22.69 -10.25 2.13
CA ARG A 111 23.01 -11.40 1.28
C ARG A 111 22.51 -12.70 1.90
N SER A 112 22.19 -13.65 1.02
CA SER A 112 21.86 -15.01 1.39
C SER A 112 22.91 -15.64 2.31
N SER A 113 22.46 -16.41 3.31
CA SER A 113 23.32 -17.15 4.25
C SER A 113 23.75 -18.53 3.74
N GLY A 114 23.07 -19.06 2.72
CA GLY A 114 23.35 -20.37 2.15
C GLY A 114 24.58 -20.41 1.24
N ALA A 115 24.82 -21.59 0.66
CA ALA A 115 25.88 -21.75 -0.31
C ALA A 115 25.57 -20.96 -1.60
N PRO A 116 26.57 -20.31 -2.24
CA PRO A 116 26.34 -19.53 -3.46
C PRO A 116 25.66 -20.31 -4.60
N ASP A 117 25.98 -21.60 -4.75
CA ASP A 117 25.41 -22.47 -5.78
C ASP A 117 23.94 -22.85 -5.51
N ASP A 118 23.48 -22.68 -4.26
CA ASP A 118 22.09 -22.91 -3.88
C ASP A 118 21.25 -21.63 -4.03
N ARG A 119 21.86 -20.43 -4.13
CA ARG A 119 21.12 -19.16 -4.22
C ARG A 119 20.09 -19.18 -5.36
N ILE A 120 18.84 -18.82 -5.05
CA ILE A 120 17.76 -18.69 -6.04
C ILE A 120 17.83 -17.34 -6.74
N GLY A 121 17.99 -16.26 -5.98
CA GLY A 121 17.89 -14.90 -6.51
C GLY A 121 17.85 -13.87 -5.39
N SER A 122 17.34 -12.68 -5.71
CA SER A 122 16.91 -11.69 -4.73
C SER A 122 15.41 -11.85 -4.47
N LEU A 123 14.99 -11.78 -3.21
CA LEU A 123 13.59 -11.63 -2.83
C LEU A 123 13.36 -10.15 -2.52
N LEU A 124 12.59 -9.49 -3.39
CA LEU A 124 12.27 -8.07 -3.26
C LEU A 124 11.03 -7.90 -2.37
N PHE A 125 11.17 -7.12 -1.31
CA PHE A 125 10.11 -6.78 -0.38
C PHE A 125 9.53 -5.40 -0.68
N ASN A 126 8.24 -5.23 -0.42
CA ASN A 126 7.60 -3.94 -0.18
C ASN A 126 6.55 -4.13 0.92
N PHE A 127 6.57 -3.26 1.92
CA PHE A 127 5.79 -3.43 3.15
C PHE A 127 4.47 -2.65 3.14
N GLY A 128 4.13 -2.00 2.03
CA GLY A 128 2.89 -1.24 1.91
C GLY A 128 3.03 0.24 2.25
N GLY A 129 2.05 0.75 3.00
CA GLY A 129 1.75 2.16 3.13
C GLY A 129 0.59 2.52 2.18
N PRO A 130 0.82 3.06 0.97
CA PRO A 130 2.11 3.47 0.38
C PRO A 130 2.83 4.54 1.21
N GLY A 131 4.07 4.89 0.85
CA GLY A 131 4.82 5.93 1.56
C GLY A 131 5.86 5.43 2.55
N GLY A 132 5.73 4.19 3.05
CA GLY A 132 6.69 3.61 4.00
C GLY A 132 8.05 3.28 3.37
N SER A 133 9.14 3.60 4.07
CA SER A 133 10.51 3.29 3.63
C SER A 133 10.83 1.80 3.76
N GLY A 134 10.84 1.09 2.63
CA GLY A 134 11.30 -0.29 2.59
C GLY A 134 12.75 -0.47 3.04
N VAL A 135 13.60 0.57 2.91
CA VAL A 135 14.97 0.60 3.40
C VAL A 135 15.04 0.60 4.94
N ALA A 136 14.18 1.38 5.60
CA ALA A 136 14.11 1.43 7.05
C ALA A 136 13.40 0.22 7.66
N THR A 137 12.36 -0.32 6.99
CA THR A 137 11.53 -1.41 7.54
C THR A 137 12.21 -2.78 7.50
N LEU A 138 12.84 -3.16 6.37
CA LEU A 138 13.35 -4.53 6.18
C LEU A 138 14.31 -5.00 7.30
N PRO A 139 15.24 -4.19 7.82
CA PRO A 139 16.12 -4.61 8.90
C PRO A 139 15.42 -5.05 10.19
N GLY A 140 14.29 -4.41 10.53
CA GLY A 140 13.51 -4.73 11.73
C GLY A 140 12.82 -6.09 11.63
N LEU A 141 12.30 -6.42 10.44
CA LEU A 141 11.55 -7.66 10.15
C LEU A 141 12.43 -8.82 9.64
N ALA A 142 13.70 -8.55 9.31
CA ALA A 142 14.62 -9.57 8.80
C ALA A 142 14.74 -10.86 9.64
N PRO A 143 14.63 -10.83 10.99
CA PRO A 143 14.60 -12.06 11.78
C PRO A 143 13.53 -13.07 11.34
N ASP A 144 12.35 -12.60 10.91
CA ASP A 144 11.23 -13.44 10.48
C ASP A 144 11.46 -14.08 9.09
N TYR A 145 12.38 -13.50 8.32
CA TYR A 145 12.75 -13.95 6.97
C TYR A 145 14.06 -14.75 6.92
N GLU A 146 14.67 -15.10 8.07
CA GLU A 146 15.95 -15.85 8.10
C GLU A 146 15.88 -17.18 7.34
N LYS A 147 14.71 -17.84 7.35
CA LYS A 147 14.49 -19.06 6.58
C LYS A 147 14.57 -18.80 5.08
N LEU A 148 13.96 -17.71 4.60
CA LEU A 148 14.01 -17.28 3.20
C LEU A 148 15.43 -16.87 2.79
N ARG A 149 16.16 -16.18 3.69
CA ARG A 149 17.55 -15.75 3.49
C ARG A 149 18.53 -16.90 3.29
N THR A 150 18.17 -18.13 3.65
CA THR A 150 19.01 -19.29 3.31
C THR A 150 19.22 -19.46 1.80
N ARG A 151 18.32 -18.93 0.96
CA ARG A 151 18.37 -19.08 -0.51
C ARG A 151 18.20 -17.76 -1.27
N TYR A 152 17.72 -16.72 -0.62
CA TYR A 152 17.52 -15.39 -1.21
C TYR A 152 18.45 -14.34 -0.60
N ASP A 153 18.92 -13.42 -1.43
CA ASP A 153 19.29 -12.12 -0.89
C ASP A 153 17.98 -11.40 -0.51
N LEU A 154 17.86 -10.92 0.73
CA LEU A 154 16.72 -10.09 1.13
C LEU A 154 16.98 -8.68 0.61
N VAL A 155 16.09 -8.14 -0.21
CA VAL A 155 16.22 -6.83 -0.82
C VAL A 155 14.96 -6.03 -0.60
N SER A 156 15.10 -4.75 -0.27
CA SER A 156 14.00 -3.80 -0.28
C SER A 156 14.48 -2.47 -0.88
N PHE A 157 13.53 -1.60 -1.19
CA PHE A 157 13.78 -0.30 -1.77
C PHE A 157 12.74 0.70 -1.27
N ASP A 158 13.10 1.98 -1.33
CA ASP A 158 12.14 3.07 -1.20
C ASP A 158 11.55 3.33 -2.59
N PRO A 159 10.22 3.20 -2.79
CA PRO A 159 9.58 3.60 -4.03
C PRO A 159 9.85 5.06 -4.38
N ARG A 160 9.68 5.42 -5.65
CA ARG A 160 9.74 6.81 -6.09
C ARG A 160 8.81 7.70 -5.25
N GLY A 161 9.30 8.85 -4.79
CA GLY A 161 8.55 9.73 -3.91
C GLY A 161 8.62 9.35 -2.42
N VAL A 162 9.31 8.26 -2.06
CA VAL A 162 9.45 7.78 -0.68
C VAL A 162 10.90 7.91 -0.20
N GLY A 163 11.09 8.33 1.04
CA GLY A 163 12.38 8.39 1.72
C GLY A 163 13.45 9.07 0.88
N ASP A 164 14.57 8.38 0.70
CA ASP A 164 15.72 8.88 -0.06
C ASP A 164 15.54 8.78 -1.60
N SER A 165 14.37 8.33 -2.08
CA SER A 165 14.04 8.14 -3.50
C SER A 165 13.28 9.32 -4.11
N SER A 166 13.86 10.52 -4.01
CA SER A 166 13.18 11.80 -4.33
C SER A 166 11.89 11.98 -3.52
N GLY A 167 12.00 11.79 -2.19
CA GLY A 167 10.90 11.94 -1.25
C GLY A 167 10.04 13.17 -1.51
N VAL A 168 8.73 12.95 -1.68
CA VAL A 168 7.75 14.03 -1.79
C VAL A 168 7.73 14.79 -0.47
N ARG A 169 7.73 16.11 -0.57
CA ARG A 169 7.50 17.05 0.51
C ARG A 169 6.30 17.93 0.21
N CYS A 170 5.37 18.02 1.15
CA CYS A 170 4.24 18.93 1.09
C CYS A 170 4.33 20.00 2.16
N LEU A 171 4.63 19.63 3.41
CA LEU A 171 4.60 20.55 4.54
C LEU A 171 5.46 21.82 4.31
N ASP A 172 4.85 22.97 4.58
CA ASP A 172 5.48 24.29 4.65
C ASP A 172 5.21 24.82 6.07
N ALA A 173 6.13 25.60 6.65
CA ALA A 173 6.13 26.03 8.07
C ALA A 173 5.00 27.06 8.41
N GLY A 174 3.86 26.98 7.74
CA GLY A 174 2.69 27.83 7.93
C GLY A 174 1.37 27.18 7.53
N LEU A 175 1.34 25.86 7.31
CA LEU A 175 0.09 25.10 7.37
C LEU A 175 -0.32 24.94 8.84
N PRO A 176 -1.63 24.89 9.17
CA PRO A 176 -2.06 24.39 10.47
C PRO A 176 -1.46 23.01 10.69
N ASP A 177 -1.12 22.68 11.94
CA ASP A 177 -0.79 21.30 12.28
C ASP A 177 -1.98 20.42 11.89
N GLU A 178 -1.73 19.22 11.37
CA GLU A 178 -2.80 18.29 11.02
C GLU A 178 -3.63 17.94 12.27
N ASP A 179 -2.95 17.88 13.42
CA ASP A 179 -3.53 17.72 14.76
C ASP A 179 -4.44 18.89 15.20
N GLU A 180 -4.37 20.05 14.54
CA GLU A 180 -5.29 21.17 14.78
C GLU A 180 -6.54 21.11 13.90
N ILE A 181 -6.63 20.12 13.00
CA ILE A 181 -7.73 19.93 12.06
C ILE A 181 -8.48 18.64 12.42
N ASP A 182 -9.72 18.81 12.86
CA ASP A 182 -10.66 17.70 13.02
C ASP A 182 -10.85 16.96 11.67
N GLN A 183 -10.47 15.69 11.67
CA GLN A 183 -10.52 14.78 10.52
C GLN A 183 -11.90 14.11 10.38
N THR A 184 -12.78 14.31 11.35
CA THR A 184 -14.13 13.76 11.47
C THR A 184 -15.23 14.82 11.56
N PRO A 185 -15.20 15.90 10.74
CA PRO A 185 -16.04 17.08 10.94
C PRO A 185 -17.52 16.75 11.13
N ASP A 186 -18.06 17.08 12.31
CA ASP A 186 -19.41 16.72 12.75
C ASP A 186 -20.22 17.92 13.29
N ASP A 187 -19.55 19.04 13.63
CA ASP A 187 -20.17 20.24 14.22
C ASP A 187 -20.81 21.17 13.17
N GLY A 188 -20.57 20.87 11.89
CA GLY A 188 -21.18 21.52 10.73
C GLY A 188 -20.17 22.17 9.78
N GLY A 189 -20.55 23.35 9.27
CA GLY A 189 -19.90 23.91 8.09
C GLY A 189 -18.50 24.49 8.33
N ASP A 190 -18.14 24.86 9.56
CA ASP A 190 -16.85 25.52 9.83
C ASP A 190 -15.70 24.51 9.89
N GLU A 191 -15.87 23.35 10.53
CA GLU A 191 -14.92 22.22 10.51
C GLU A 191 -14.77 21.62 9.12
N THR A 192 -15.87 21.34 8.43
CA THR A 192 -15.83 20.85 7.03
C THR A 192 -15.06 21.83 6.12
N ASN A 193 -15.26 23.14 6.29
CA ASN A 193 -14.50 24.15 5.54
C ASN A 193 -13.02 24.21 5.96
N ALA A 194 -12.69 23.85 7.21
CA ALA A 194 -11.32 23.72 7.69
C ALA A 194 -10.62 22.54 7.04
N LEU A 195 -11.23 21.35 7.04
CA LEU A 195 -10.69 20.15 6.40
C LEU A 195 -10.50 20.34 4.88
N VAL A 196 -11.48 20.93 4.18
CA VAL A 196 -11.33 21.23 2.74
C VAL A 196 -10.23 22.24 2.48
N ARG A 197 -10.08 23.26 3.34
CA ARG A 197 -9.01 24.24 3.22
C ARG A 197 -7.65 23.59 3.45
N PHE A 198 -7.50 22.80 4.52
CA PHE A 198 -6.30 22.05 4.84
C PHE A 198 -5.86 21.21 3.64
N ASN A 199 -6.76 20.38 3.11
CA ASN A 199 -6.47 19.52 1.96
C ASN A 199 -5.95 20.30 0.73
N ARG A 200 -6.57 21.44 0.41
CA ARG A 200 -6.14 22.28 -0.73
C ARG A 200 -4.84 23.01 -0.48
N GLU A 201 -4.60 23.47 0.73
CA GLU A 201 -3.36 24.14 1.12
C GLU A 201 -2.19 23.15 1.12
N THR A 202 -2.39 21.93 1.64
CA THR A 202 -1.44 20.82 1.56
C THR A 202 -1.15 20.46 0.10
N ALA A 203 -2.17 20.30 -0.75
CA ALA A 203 -1.98 20.02 -2.18
C ALA A 203 -1.18 21.12 -2.90
N ALA A 204 -1.44 22.39 -2.61
CA ALA A 204 -0.68 23.52 -3.17
C ALA A 204 0.77 23.55 -2.66
N ALA A 205 0.99 23.16 -1.41
CA ALA A 205 2.32 23.06 -0.84
C ALA A 205 3.11 21.88 -1.46
N CYS A 206 2.47 20.73 -1.69
CA CYS A 206 3.05 19.63 -2.49
C CYS A 206 3.43 20.10 -3.90
N GLU A 207 2.56 20.86 -4.59
CA GLU A 207 2.86 21.37 -5.94
C GLU A 207 4.11 22.26 -5.93
N LYS A 208 4.19 23.17 -4.95
CA LYS A 208 5.30 24.10 -4.81
C LYS A 208 6.63 23.39 -4.52
N ASN A 209 6.59 22.38 -3.65
CA ASN A 209 7.79 21.74 -3.11
C ASN A 209 8.24 20.54 -3.95
N SER A 210 7.30 19.82 -4.59
CA SER A 210 7.54 18.53 -5.22
C SER A 210 6.92 18.39 -6.63
N GLY A 211 6.39 19.48 -7.21
CA GLY A 211 5.62 19.45 -8.46
C GLY A 211 6.32 18.81 -9.67
N ASP A 212 7.66 18.79 -9.69
CA ASP A 212 8.42 18.11 -10.75
C ASP A 212 8.38 16.57 -10.65
N VAL A 213 8.10 16.02 -9.45
CA VAL A 213 8.08 14.59 -9.15
C VAL A 213 6.65 14.04 -9.07
N LEU A 214 5.68 14.84 -8.60
CA LEU A 214 4.28 14.41 -8.39
C LEU A 214 3.63 13.64 -9.57
N PRO A 215 3.81 14.02 -10.84
CA PRO A 215 3.18 13.31 -11.97
C PRO A 215 3.72 11.89 -12.22
N TYR A 216 4.71 11.47 -11.44
CA TYR A 216 5.48 10.27 -11.73
C TYR A 216 5.56 9.30 -10.57
N VAL A 217 4.96 9.55 -9.40
CA VAL A 217 5.16 8.72 -8.19
C VAL A 217 4.29 7.46 -8.11
N GLY A 218 3.21 7.35 -8.90
CA GLY A 218 2.26 6.26 -8.77
C GLY A 218 2.82 4.85 -9.04
N THR A 219 2.04 3.86 -8.61
CA THR A 219 2.34 2.43 -8.61
C THR A 219 2.81 1.92 -9.97
N THR A 220 2.19 2.38 -11.07
CA THR A 220 2.56 1.95 -12.43
C THR A 220 4.00 2.31 -12.79
N GLN A 221 4.52 3.43 -12.29
CA GLN A 221 5.90 3.83 -12.55
C GLN A 221 6.86 3.10 -11.59
N ALA A 222 6.47 2.93 -10.32
CA ALA A 222 7.22 2.12 -9.35
C ALA A 222 7.39 0.65 -9.81
N ALA A 223 6.36 0.04 -10.42
CA ALA A 223 6.44 -1.30 -10.98
C ALA A 223 7.46 -1.41 -12.14
N GLN A 224 7.67 -0.33 -12.91
CA GLN A 224 8.72 -0.29 -13.93
C GLN A 224 10.12 -0.18 -13.32
N ASP A 225 10.25 0.53 -12.20
CA ASP A 225 11.48 0.55 -11.41
C ASP A 225 11.83 -0.84 -10.88
N MET A 226 10.84 -1.62 -10.44
CA MET A 226 11.04 -3.01 -10.02
C MET A 226 11.61 -3.89 -11.14
N ASP A 227 11.21 -3.71 -12.41
CA ASP A 227 11.80 -4.49 -13.52
C ASP A 227 13.24 -4.08 -13.82
N LEU A 228 13.55 -2.78 -13.71
CA LEU A 228 14.93 -2.30 -13.82
C LEU A 228 15.78 -2.86 -12.67
N LEU A 229 15.28 -2.79 -11.44
CA LEU A 229 15.95 -3.31 -10.25
C LEU A 229 16.21 -4.81 -10.38
N ARG A 230 15.20 -5.62 -10.75
CA ARG A 230 15.35 -7.05 -11.05
C ARG A 230 16.51 -7.30 -12.01
N HIS A 231 16.55 -6.56 -13.11
CA HIS A 231 17.59 -6.72 -14.11
C HIS A 231 18.99 -6.36 -13.57
N VAL A 232 19.11 -5.24 -12.86
CA VAL A 232 20.38 -4.75 -12.31
C VAL A 232 20.90 -5.62 -11.16
N LEU A 233 20.01 -6.27 -10.41
CA LEU A 233 20.37 -7.30 -9.43
C LEU A 233 20.87 -8.60 -10.09
N GLY A 234 20.66 -8.75 -11.40
CA GLY A 234 21.11 -9.89 -12.19
C GLY A 234 20.14 -11.06 -12.18
N ASP A 235 18.88 -10.85 -11.78
CA ASP A 235 17.88 -11.91 -11.71
C ASP A 235 17.05 -11.94 -13.00
N ASP A 236 16.81 -13.14 -13.55
CA ASP A 236 16.01 -13.32 -14.78
C ASP A 236 14.52 -13.03 -14.55
N LYS A 237 14.04 -13.37 -13.36
CA LYS A 237 12.67 -13.24 -12.88
C LYS A 237 12.64 -12.47 -11.56
N LEU A 238 11.58 -11.70 -11.31
CA LEU A 238 11.37 -11.04 -10.04
C LEU A 238 10.78 -12.05 -9.04
N HIS A 239 11.49 -12.30 -7.94
CA HIS A 239 10.89 -12.91 -6.76
C HIS A 239 10.45 -11.81 -5.81
N TYR A 240 9.21 -11.86 -5.35
CA TYR A 240 8.55 -10.73 -4.69
C TYR A 240 7.78 -11.16 -3.46
N PHE A 241 7.80 -10.31 -2.44
CA PHE A 241 6.96 -10.40 -1.25
C PHE A 241 6.38 -9.00 -1.01
N GLY A 242 5.11 -8.80 -1.37
CA GLY A 242 4.38 -7.57 -1.13
C GLY A 242 3.41 -7.74 0.03
N ILE A 243 3.40 -6.78 0.94
CA ILE A 243 2.42 -6.69 2.04
C ILE A 243 1.55 -5.45 1.81
N SER A 244 0.25 -5.53 2.11
CA SER A 244 -0.67 -4.38 2.06
C SER A 244 -0.68 -3.73 0.67
N TYR A 245 -0.48 -2.41 0.53
CA TYR A 245 -0.26 -1.73 -0.76
C TYR A 245 0.80 -2.42 -1.67
N GLY A 246 1.80 -3.08 -1.08
CA GLY A 246 2.75 -3.91 -1.84
C GLY A 246 2.07 -5.01 -2.66
N THR A 247 0.89 -5.46 -2.26
CA THR A 247 0.08 -6.42 -3.03
C THR A 247 -0.45 -5.82 -4.33
N GLU A 248 -0.93 -4.57 -4.32
CA GLU A 248 -1.31 -3.82 -5.51
C GLU A 248 -0.09 -3.62 -6.42
N LEU A 249 1.04 -3.16 -5.87
CA LEU A 249 2.29 -2.99 -6.61
C LEU A 249 2.78 -4.29 -7.26
N GLY A 250 2.69 -5.41 -6.55
CA GLY A 250 2.98 -6.74 -7.09
C GLY A 250 2.03 -7.16 -8.22
N GLY A 251 0.74 -6.86 -8.07
CA GLY A 251 -0.28 -7.06 -9.11
C GLY A 251 -0.01 -6.24 -10.37
N VAL A 252 0.31 -4.95 -10.22
CA VAL A 252 0.66 -4.06 -11.34
C VAL A 252 1.97 -4.52 -12.02
N TYR A 253 2.96 -4.98 -11.25
CA TYR A 253 4.16 -5.59 -11.84
C TYR A 253 3.82 -6.81 -12.68
N ALA A 254 2.95 -7.69 -12.19
CA ALA A 254 2.50 -8.88 -12.92
C ALA A 254 1.72 -8.50 -14.19
N HIS A 255 0.91 -7.44 -14.15
CA HIS A 255 0.20 -6.88 -15.30
C HIS A 255 1.17 -6.39 -16.38
N LEU A 256 2.16 -5.59 -16.00
CA LEU A 256 3.11 -4.98 -16.94
C LEU A 256 4.14 -5.97 -17.49
N PHE A 257 4.57 -6.93 -16.66
CA PHE A 257 5.68 -7.84 -16.94
C PHE A 257 5.35 -9.31 -16.61
N PRO A 258 4.27 -9.91 -17.14
CA PRO A 258 3.83 -11.25 -16.76
C PRO A 258 4.92 -12.31 -17.02
N ASP A 259 5.69 -12.16 -18.10
CA ASP A 259 6.81 -13.03 -18.45
C ASP A 259 8.06 -12.85 -17.58
N ARG A 260 8.06 -11.88 -16.64
CA ARG A 260 9.18 -11.61 -15.71
C ARG A 260 8.84 -11.91 -14.26
N VAL A 261 7.60 -12.27 -13.95
CA VAL A 261 7.24 -12.76 -12.61
C VAL A 261 7.94 -14.10 -12.35
N GLY A 262 8.51 -14.23 -11.16
CA GLY A 262 9.11 -15.43 -10.59
C GLY A 262 8.18 -16.06 -9.56
N ARG A 263 8.66 -16.18 -8.31
CA ARG A 263 7.83 -16.60 -7.17
C ARG A 263 7.39 -15.34 -6.43
N ALA A 264 6.09 -15.10 -6.35
CA ALA A 264 5.53 -13.88 -5.80
C ALA A 264 4.46 -14.21 -4.75
N VAL A 265 4.57 -13.56 -3.59
CA VAL A 265 3.61 -13.64 -2.48
C VAL A 265 3.03 -12.25 -2.29
N LEU A 266 1.70 -12.18 -2.18
CA LEU A 266 0.94 -10.99 -1.82
C LEU A 266 0.20 -11.33 -0.51
N ASP A 267 0.51 -10.63 0.58
CA ASP A 267 0.03 -10.91 1.95
C ASP A 267 -0.68 -9.67 2.52
N GLY A 268 -1.91 -9.83 3.04
CA GLY A 268 -2.79 -8.67 3.28
C GLY A 268 -3.18 -8.00 1.96
N VAL A 269 -4.09 -8.65 1.23
CA VAL A 269 -4.32 -8.39 -0.20
C VAL A 269 -5.35 -7.28 -0.42
N VAL A 270 -4.90 -6.15 -0.98
CA VAL A 270 -5.74 -5.04 -1.44
C VAL A 270 -6.71 -5.52 -2.51
N ASP A 271 -7.97 -5.11 -2.44
CA ASP A 271 -8.97 -5.39 -3.48
C ASP A 271 -8.70 -4.49 -4.71
N PRO A 272 -8.27 -5.07 -5.86
CA PRO A 272 -7.93 -4.27 -7.03
C PRO A 272 -9.15 -3.84 -7.85
N THR A 273 -10.37 -3.98 -7.31
CA THR A 273 -11.63 -3.64 -7.98
C THR A 273 -12.34 -2.45 -7.37
N HIS A 274 -11.94 -2.03 -6.17
CA HIS A 274 -12.49 -0.86 -5.50
C HIS A 274 -11.93 0.44 -6.05
N ASP A 275 -12.76 1.47 -6.11
CA ASP A 275 -12.28 2.84 -6.07
C ASP A 275 -11.97 3.29 -4.62
N ALA A 276 -11.41 4.49 -4.45
CA ALA A 276 -10.99 4.95 -3.12
C ALA A 276 -12.13 5.08 -2.10
N MET A 277 -13.37 5.36 -2.54
CA MET A 277 -14.53 5.43 -1.62
C MET A 277 -15.02 4.04 -1.23
N GLU A 278 -15.00 3.09 -2.17
CA GLU A 278 -15.33 1.69 -1.90
C GLU A 278 -14.29 1.05 -0.96
N GLU A 279 -13.00 1.36 -1.16
CA GLU A 279 -11.91 0.87 -0.31
C GLU A 279 -12.02 1.42 1.12
N ALA A 280 -12.26 2.72 1.27
CA ALA A 280 -12.46 3.32 2.59
C ALA A 280 -13.65 2.71 3.34
N LEU A 281 -14.76 2.43 2.65
CA LEU A 281 -15.92 1.77 3.25
C LEU A 281 -15.62 0.32 3.67
N ALA A 282 -14.86 -0.40 2.84
CA ALA A 282 -14.45 -1.76 3.15
C ALA A 282 -13.53 -1.78 4.39
N GLN A 283 -12.59 -0.85 4.49
CA GLN A 283 -11.74 -0.68 5.68
C GLN A 283 -12.55 -0.35 6.94
N ALA A 284 -13.57 0.51 6.85
CA ALA A 284 -14.42 0.82 8.02
C ALA A 284 -15.07 -0.45 8.59
N GLY A 285 -15.60 -1.31 7.72
CA GLY A 285 -16.13 -2.62 8.13
C GLY A 285 -15.04 -3.58 8.64
N GLY A 286 -13.84 -3.56 8.06
CA GLY A 286 -12.69 -4.36 8.48
C GLY A 286 -12.22 -4.02 9.90
N PHE A 287 -11.99 -2.74 10.19
CA PHE A 287 -11.63 -2.27 11.52
C PHE A 287 -12.73 -2.54 12.54
N GLN A 288 -14.00 -2.34 12.19
CA GLN A 288 -15.12 -2.70 13.05
C GLN A 288 -15.11 -4.19 13.42
N LEU A 289 -14.94 -5.08 12.43
CA LEU A 289 -14.87 -6.51 12.65
C LEU A 289 -13.70 -6.89 13.59
N ALA A 290 -12.52 -6.34 13.33
CA ALA A 290 -11.34 -6.58 14.17
C ALA A 290 -11.54 -6.07 15.60
N PHE A 291 -12.19 -4.92 15.77
CA PHE A 291 -12.50 -4.38 17.09
C PHE A 291 -13.53 -5.24 17.84
N GLU A 292 -14.56 -5.75 17.16
CA GLU A 292 -15.51 -6.71 17.74
C GLU A 292 -14.81 -8.00 18.18
N HIS A 293 -13.85 -8.50 17.39
CA HIS A 293 -13.05 -9.66 17.77
C HIS A 293 -12.17 -9.39 18.99
N PHE A 294 -11.55 -8.20 19.06
CA PHE A 294 -10.83 -7.73 20.24
C PHE A 294 -11.73 -7.65 21.46
N ALA A 295 -12.92 -7.02 21.34
CA ALA A 295 -13.88 -6.87 22.43
C ALA A 295 -14.34 -8.26 22.94
N ALA A 296 -14.66 -9.17 22.03
CA ALA A 296 -15.00 -10.55 22.37
C ALA A 296 -13.85 -11.29 23.06
N TRP A 297 -12.60 -11.04 22.66
CA TRP A 297 -11.43 -11.56 23.36
C TRP A 297 -11.29 -10.95 24.75
N CYS A 298 -11.41 -9.63 24.89
CA CYS A 298 -11.30 -8.94 26.18
C CYS A 298 -12.33 -9.47 27.18
N ALA A 299 -13.59 -9.59 26.76
CA ALA A 299 -14.67 -10.14 27.58
C ALA A 299 -14.35 -11.56 28.10
N ARG A 300 -13.81 -12.44 27.24
CA ARG A 300 -13.39 -13.80 27.64
C ARG A 300 -12.24 -13.79 28.64
N GLU A 301 -11.31 -12.85 28.51
CA GLU A 301 -10.18 -12.67 29.42
C GLU A 301 -10.57 -11.90 30.72
N GLY A 302 -11.86 -11.56 30.89
CA GLY A 302 -12.36 -10.87 32.07
C GLY A 302 -11.98 -9.38 32.11
N CYS A 303 -12.16 -8.69 30.99
CA CYS A 303 -12.08 -7.23 30.85
C CYS A 303 -12.83 -6.51 31.99
N ALA A 304 -12.29 -5.40 32.50
CA ALA A 304 -13.01 -4.54 33.45
C ALA A 304 -14.15 -3.74 32.76
N LEU A 305 -14.09 -3.61 31.43
CA LEU A 305 -15.07 -2.91 30.61
C LEU A 305 -16.41 -3.66 30.49
N GLY A 306 -16.40 -4.99 30.62
CA GLY A 306 -17.62 -5.80 30.49
C GLY A 306 -17.35 -7.27 30.20
N ASP A 307 -18.42 -8.08 30.24
CA ASP A 307 -18.42 -9.49 29.85
C ASP A 307 -19.13 -9.77 28.51
N ASP A 308 -19.56 -8.71 27.81
CA ASP A 308 -20.17 -8.74 26.49
C ASP A 308 -19.41 -7.83 25.51
N ALA A 309 -19.27 -8.27 24.25
CA ALA A 309 -18.51 -7.54 23.25
C ALA A 309 -19.24 -6.28 22.76
N GLU A 310 -20.58 -6.33 22.64
CA GLU A 310 -21.41 -5.20 22.21
C GLU A 310 -21.32 -4.08 23.25
N ASP A 311 -21.39 -4.42 24.54
CA ASP A 311 -21.24 -3.44 25.63
C ASP A 311 -19.85 -2.76 25.60
N ILE A 312 -18.77 -3.49 25.28
CA ILE A 312 -17.42 -2.92 25.18
C ILE A 312 -17.32 -1.96 23.99
N VAL A 313 -17.89 -2.33 22.84
CA VAL A 313 -17.92 -1.48 21.65
C VAL A 313 -18.70 -0.18 21.94
N ASP A 314 -19.90 -0.30 22.51
CA ASP A 314 -20.74 0.86 22.85
C ASP A 314 -20.05 1.79 23.87
N LEU A 315 -19.33 1.24 24.85
CA LEU A 315 -18.56 2.02 25.81
C LEU A 315 -17.41 2.77 25.14
N THR A 316 -16.74 2.17 24.17
CA THR A 316 -15.64 2.83 23.45
C THR A 316 -16.16 3.93 22.51
N VAL A 317 -17.29 3.72 21.84
CA VAL A 317 -17.95 4.78 21.05
C VAL A 317 -18.33 5.95 21.95
N ALA A 318 -18.93 5.69 23.11
CA ALA A 318 -19.28 6.76 24.06
C ALA A 318 -18.05 7.46 24.67
N LEU A 319 -16.93 6.75 24.80
CA LEU A 319 -15.67 7.33 25.22
C LEU A 319 -15.13 8.28 24.15
N GLU A 320 -15.10 7.85 22.89
CA GLU A 320 -14.66 8.66 21.75
C GLU A 320 -15.50 9.95 21.64
N GLU A 321 -16.84 9.85 21.66
CA GLU A 321 -17.74 11.02 21.68
C GLU A 321 -17.45 11.97 22.86
N THR A 322 -16.97 11.45 23.98
CA THR A 322 -16.62 12.29 25.15
C THR A 322 -15.25 12.97 24.98
N LEU A 323 -14.29 12.27 24.37
CA LEU A 323 -12.93 12.76 24.17
C LEU A 323 -12.87 13.85 23.10
N ASP A 324 -13.74 13.76 22.09
CA ASP A 324 -13.92 14.80 21.08
C ASP A 324 -14.32 16.15 21.72
N ASP A 325 -15.29 16.14 22.62
CA ASP A 325 -15.73 17.32 23.38
C ASP A 325 -14.75 17.73 24.50
N THR A 326 -14.08 16.77 25.14
CA THR A 326 -13.26 16.97 26.34
C THR A 326 -12.09 15.98 26.38
N PRO A 327 -10.95 16.35 25.78
CA PRO A 327 -9.74 15.52 25.81
C PRO A 327 -9.29 15.18 27.23
N LEU A 328 -8.75 13.98 27.40
CA LEU A 328 -8.33 13.44 28.68
C LEU A 328 -6.83 13.72 28.90
N PRO A 329 -6.43 14.50 29.92
CA PRO A 329 -5.02 14.87 30.11
C PRO A 329 -4.16 13.67 30.51
N THR A 330 -2.93 13.63 29.98
CA THR A 330 -1.90 12.67 30.37
C THR A 330 -1.04 13.19 31.51
N THR A 331 -0.35 12.30 32.21
CA THR A 331 0.60 12.69 33.26
C THR A 331 1.85 13.41 32.71
N GLY A 332 2.15 13.20 31.42
CA GLY A 332 3.24 13.85 30.68
C GLY A 332 2.95 15.29 30.26
N GLY A 333 1.69 15.73 30.32
CA GLY A 333 1.27 17.08 29.94
C GLY A 333 0.73 17.20 28.51
N GLY A 334 0.53 16.08 27.80
CA GLY A 334 -0.31 15.98 26.62
C GLY A 334 -1.75 15.63 26.98
N GLU A 335 -2.55 15.26 25.99
CA GLU A 335 -3.96 14.92 26.12
C GLU A 335 -4.36 13.90 25.06
N LEU A 336 -5.24 12.96 25.43
CA LEU A 336 -5.85 11.99 24.54
C LEU A 336 -7.20 12.53 24.10
N ASP A 337 -7.36 12.79 22.81
CA ASP A 337 -8.61 13.17 22.16
C ASP A 337 -9.24 11.96 21.42
N GLY A 338 -10.32 12.22 20.67
CA GLY A 338 -11.02 11.20 19.88
C GLY A 338 -10.14 10.58 18.80
N ASP A 339 -9.39 11.41 18.08
CA ASP A 339 -8.48 10.97 17.00
C ASP A 339 -7.36 10.09 17.56
N ALA A 340 -6.69 10.50 18.65
CA ALA A 340 -5.64 9.70 19.29
C ALA A 340 -6.18 8.36 19.84
N LEU A 341 -7.42 8.33 20.34
CA LEU A 341 -8.07 7.08 20.72
C LEU A 341 -8.27 6.16 19.51
N ILE A 342 -8.76 6.69 18.39
CA ILE A 342 -8.95 5.93 17.15
C ILE A 342 -7.61 5.40 16.63
N ASP A 343 -6.54 6.19 16.67
CA ASP A 343 -5.19 5.77 16.28
C ASP A 343 -4.64 4.65 17.15
N ALA A 344 -4.77 4.78 18.48
CA ALA A 344 -4.35 3.75 19.42
C ALA A 344 -5.08 2.42 19.19
N ILE A 345 -6.41 2.47 18.98
CA ILE A 345 -7.21 1.28 18.69
C ILE A 345 -6.80 0.70 17.33
N SER A 346 -6.85 1.51 16.27
CA SER A 346 -6.58 1.09 14.89
C SER A 346 -5.20 0.46 14.78
N GLY A 347 -4.16 1.15 15.26
CA GLY A 347 -2.78 0.65 15.25
C GLY A 347 -2.60 -0.66 16.03
N ALA A 348 -3.26 -0.81 17.19
CA ALA A 348 -3.23 -2.05 17.95
C ALA A 348 -3.97 -3.22 17.25
N LEU A 349 -4.97 -2.94 16.42
CA LEU A 349 -5.71 -3.98 15.67
C LEU A 349 -4.89 -4.60 14.52
N TYR A 350 -3.82 -3.94 14.05
CA TYR A 350 -2.92 -4.52 13.03
C TYR A 350 -2.23 -5.78 13.51
N ARG A 351 -2.00 -5.95 14.82
CA ARG A 351 -1.40 -7.16 15.38
C ARG A 351 -2.00 -7.57 16.70
N GLN A 352 -2.39 -8.84 16.76
CA GLN A 352 -3.03 -9.41 17.94
C GLN A 352 -2.18 -9.36 19.22
N ASP A 353 -0.85 -9.23 19.11
CA ASP A 353 0.04 -9.12 20.26
C ASP A 353 0.01 -7.75 20.94
N TYR A 354 -0.62 -6.73 20.34
CA TYR A 354 -0.90 -5.46 20.99
C TYR A 354 -2.22 -5.45 21.78
N TRP A 355 -3.11 -6.42 21.58
CA TRP A 355 -4.40 -6.48 22.27
C TRP A 355 -4.31 -6.40 23.80
N PRO A 356 -3.34 -7.05 24.49
CA PRO A 356 -3.18 -6.86 25.93
C PRO A 356 -2.88 -5.41 26.34
N ALA A 357 -2.08 -4.67 25.55
CA ALA A 357 -1.79 -3.26 25.81
C ALA A 357 -3.04 -2.41 25.57
N LEU A 358 -3.76 -2.66 24.47
CA LEU A 358 -5.02 -1.96 24.16
C LEU A 358 -6.06 -2.16 25.26
N ARG A 359 -6.22 -3.39 25.76
CA ARG A 359 -7.09 -3.68 26.90
C ARG A 359 -6.70 -2.83 28.11
N VAL A 360 -5.42 -2.81 28.48
CA VAL A 360 -4.95 -2.03 29.63
C VAL A 360 -5.22 -0.54 29.42
N GLY A 361 -5.03 -0.03 28.21
CA GLY A 361 -5.32 1.35 27.86
C GLY A 361 -6.79 1.72 28.03
N LEU A 362 -7.70 0.93 27.44
CA LEU A 362 -9.15 1.17 27.53
C LEU A 362 -9.67 1.04 28.97
N GLU A 363 -9.18 0.03 29.73
CA GLU A 363 -9.52 -0.12 31.16
C GLU A 363 -9.02 1.08 31.99
N ALA A 364 -7.83 1.62 31.68
CA ALA A 364 -7.27 2.78 32.37
C ALA A 364 -8.01 4.08 32.02
N ALA A 365 -8.41 4.26 30.76
CA ALA A 365 -9.17 5.43 30.31
C ALA A 365 -10.54 5.50 30.99
N ALA A 366 -11.18 4.36 31.24
CA ALA A 366 -12.41 4.29 32.03
C ALA A 366 -12.24 4.76 33.50
N ASP A 367 -11.00 4.84 33.99
CA ASP A 367 -10.60 5.36 35.31
C ASP A 367 -9.87 6.72 35.20
N ASP A 368 -10.16 7.52 34.14
CA ASP A 368 -9.59 8.84 33.86
C ASP A 368 -8.05 8.84 33.69
N ASN A 369 -7.47 7.78 33.10
CA ASN A 369 -6.04 7.70 32.79
C ASN A 369 -5.78 7.42 31.30
N ALA A 370 -5.29 8.43 30.59
CA ALA A 370 -4.98 8.41 29.16
C ALA A 370 -3.58 7.87 28.79
N ASP A 371 -2.65 7.72 29.75
CA ASP A 371 -1.21 7.57 29.46
C ASP A 371 -0.92 6.40 28.48
N VAL A 372 -1.58 5.25 28.67
CA VAL A 372 -1.30 4.05 27.86
C VAL A 372 -1.87 4.15 26.45
N LEU A 373 -3.04 4.79 26.29
CA LEU A 373 -3.62 4.97 24.96
C LEU A 373 -2.84 6.02 24.17
N GLU A 374 -2.41 7.10 24.83
CA GLU A 374 -1.54 8.10 24.20
C GLU A 374 -0.21 7.48 23.75
N ASP A 375 0.45 6.71 24.63
CA ASP A 375 1.69 6.00 24.26
C ASP A 375 1.47 5.02 23.08
N LEU A 376 0.29 4.40 22.98
CA LEU A 376 -0.08 3.53 21.86
C LEU A 376 -0.36 4.33 20.59
N ALA A 377 -1.03 5.47 20.67
CA ALA A 377 -1.27 6.36 19.54
C ALA A 377 0.07 6.87 18.98
N GLU A 378 0.97 7.36 19.84
CA GLU A 378 2.30 7.81 19.42
C GLU A 378 3.13 6.66 18.85
N ALA A 379 3.04 5.44 19.40
CA ALA A 379 3.87 4.32 18.94
C ALA A 379 3.33 3.59 17.70
N LEU A 380 2.00 3.56 17.52
CA LEU A 380 1.32 2.71 16.53
C LEU A 380 0.45 3.47 15.52
N GLY A 381 0.28 4.79 15.71
CA GLY A 381 -0.40 5.65 14.75
C GLY A 381 0.14 5.41 13.33
N GLN A 382 -0.78 5.29 12.37
CA GLN A 382 -0.41 5.03 10.98
C GLN A 382 0.47 6.17 10.46
N HIS A 383 1.38 5.83 9.54
CA HIS A 383 2.26 6.78 8.84
C HIS A 383 3.33 7.51 9.65
N GLY A 384 3.53 7.07 10.89
CA GLY A 384 4.69 7.42 11.68
C GLY A 384 4.26 8.23 12.88
N GLY A 385 4.25 7.56 14.03
CA GLY A 385 4.47 8.18 15.32
C GLY A 385 5.46 9.33 15.20
N LYS A 386 5.00 10.50 15.66
CA LYS A 386 5.75 11.75 15.79
C LYS A 386 7.21 11.40 16.05
N GLY A 387 8.11 11.82 15.16
CA GLY A 387 9.52 11.81 15.48
C GLY A 387 9.66 12.64 16.75
N GLY A 388 9.80 11.96 17.89
CA GLY A 388 9.35 12.49 19.17
C GLY A 388 9.82 13.92 19.41
N ASP A 389 8.90 14.77 19.87
CA ASP A 389 9.07 16.18 20.22
C ASP A 389 10.54 16.62 20.31
N THR A 390 11.14 16.90 19.17
CA THR A 390 12.27 17.80 19.12
C THR A 390 11.66 19.15 18.83
N ASP A 391 11.78 20.06 19.79
CA ASP A 391 11.42 21.49 19.75
C ASP A 391 12.01 22.30 18.55
N ASP A 392 12.47 21.64 17.47
CA ASP A 392 13.05 22.24 16.27
C ASP A 392 12.21 21.84 15.03
N ASP A 393 11.12 22.59 14.86
CA ASP A 393 10.11 22.54 13.80
C ASP A 393 10.70 22.79 12.39
N THR A 394 11.52 21.87 11.89
CA THR A 394 12.03 21.88 10.52
C THR A 394 11.57 20.65 9.75
N THR A 395 10.89 20.89 8.62
CA THR A 395 10.30 19.84 7.75
C THR A 395 11.33 18.88 7.13
N ASP A 396 12.61 19.23 7.16
CA ASP A 396 13.72 18.38 6.70
C ASP A 396 14.10 17.27 7.72
N GLU A 397 13.55 17.31 8.94
CA GLU A 397 13.86 16.38 10.04
C GLU A 397 12.74 15.37 10.35
N GLN A 398 11.69 15.31 9.53
CA GLN A 398 10.57 14.37 9.71
C GLN A 398 10.49 13.31 8.59
N SER A 399 9.78 12.21 8.88
CA SER A 399 9.38 11.22 7.87
C SER A 399 8.64 11.90 6.71
N ASN A 400 8.70 11.32 5.52
CA ASN A 400 7.90 11.80 4.38
C ASN A 400 6.77 10.83 4.01
N GLU A 401 6.47 9.90 4.90
CA GLU A 401 5.52 8.82 4.66
C GLU A 401 4.13 9.36 4.31
N ASP A 402 3.56 10.31 5.06
CA ASP A 402 2.26 10.93 4.74
C ASP A 402 2.23 11.67 3.41
N ASP A 403 3.25 12.52 3.19
CA ASP A 403 3.42 13.27 1.94
C ASP A 403 3.46 12.31 0.74
N ALA A 404 4.16 11.18 0.89
CA ALA A 404 4.28 10.16 -0.13
C ALA A 404 3.01 9.32 -0.25
N PHE A 405 2.36 8.95 0.85
CA PHE A 405 1.09 8.21 0.88
C PHE A 405 0.03 8.98 0.08
N ARG A 406 -0.14 10.26 0.40
CA ARG A 406 -1.05 11.17 -0.30
C ARG A 406 -0.69 11.29 -1.77
N ALA A 407 0.58 11.50 -2.09
CA ALA A 407 1.01 11.70 -3.47
C ALA A 407 0.84 10.47 -4.35
N ILE A 408 1.16 9.29 -3.83
CA ILE A 408 1.00 8.01 -4.53
C ILE A 408 -0.49 7.71 -4.73
N THR A 409 -1.28 7.80 -3.66
CA THR A 409 -2.74 7.59 -3.69
C THR A 409 -3.43 8.48 -4.73
N CYS A 410 -3.07 9.77 -4.77
CA CYS A 410 -3.69 10.71 -5.71
C CYS A 410 -3.17 10.61 -7.15
N ASP A 411 -2.01 9.96 -7.41
CA ASP A 411 -1.52 9.63 -8.75
C ASP A 411 -2.15 8.31 -9.26
N ASP A 412 -2.36 7.34 -8.37
CA ASP A 412 -2.96 6.05 -8.71
C ASP A 412 -4.47 6.15 -8.94
N SER A 413 -5.16 7.08 -8.27
CA SER A 413 -6.59 7.33 -8.47
C SER A 413 -6.89 8.66 -9.18
N SER A 414 -7.74 8.60 -10.19
CA SER A 414 -8.34 9.74 -10.90
C SER A 414 -9.58 10.30 -10.20
N SER A 415 -10.05 9.64 -9.13
CA SER A 415 -11.20 10.08 -8.35
C SER A 415 -10.87 11.34 -7.56
N ARG A 416 -11.83 12.28 -7.52
CA ARG A 416 -11.73 13.56 -6.79
C ARG A 416 -13.10 13.82 -6.17
N TYR A 417 -13.32 13.28 -4.97
CA TYR A 417 -14.59 13.39 -4.26
C TYR A 417 -14.78 14.80 -3.70
N THR A 418 -16.04 15.20 -3.57
CA THR A 418 -16.46 16.45 -2.95
C THR A 418 -17.10 16.17 -1.61
N VAL A 419 -17.23 17.21 -0.77
CA VAL A 419 -17.99 17.13 0.50
C VAL A 419 -19.37 16.51 0.30
N ALA A 420 -20.08 16.89 -0.78
CA ALA A 420 -21.41 16.36 -1.06
C ALA A 420 -21.39 14.86 -1.42
N ASP A 421 -20.28 14.35 -1.97
CA ASP A 421 -20.12 12.92 -2.23
C ASP A 421 -19.90 12.16 -0.92
N VAL A 422 -19.08 12.71 -0.01
CA VAL A 422 -18.85 12.15 1.34
C VAL A 422 -20.14 12.15 2.15
N GLU A 423 -20.82 13.29 2.28
CA GLU A 423 -22.10 13.41 3.01
C GLU A 423 -23.17 12.43 2.47
N ALA A 424 -23.16 12.15 1.16
CA ALA A 424 -24.10 11.21 0.55
C ALA A 424 -23.80 9.74 0.90
N ARG A 425 -22.55 9.42 1.24
CA ARG A 425 -22.09 8.07 1.59
C ARG A 425 -21.90 7.85 3.08
N LEU A 426 -21.76 8.92 3.89
CA LEU A 426 -21.56 8.85 5.33
C LEU A 426 -22.55 7.93 6.07
N PRO A 427 -23.85 7.85 5.73
CA PRO A 427 -24.74 6.87 6.35
C PRO A 427 -24.31 5.40 6.16
N ASP A 428 -23.71 5.06 5.01
CA ASP A 428 -23.20 3.71 4.76
C ASP A 428 -21.99 3.42 5.65
N PHE A 429 -21.13 4.41 5.87
CA PHE A 429 -19.95 4.31 6.74
C PHE A 429 -20.35 4.16 8.21
N LEU A 430 -21.29 4.97 8.69
CA LEU A 430 -21.84 4.86 10.05
C LEU A 430 -22.54 3.52 10.28
N GLU A 431 -23.20 2.96 9.25
CA GLU A 431 -23.78 1.61 9.33
C GLU A 431 -22.68 0.53 9.40
N ALA A 432 -21.58 0.71 8.68
CA ALA A 432 -20.45 -0.22 8.69
C ALA A 432 -19.64 -0.15 9.99
N SER A 433 -19.40 1.06 10.51
CA SER A 433 -18.70 1.31 11.77
C SER A 433 -19.03 2.69 12.33
N PRO A 434 -19.60 2.80 13.54
CA PRO A 434 -19.76 4.09 14.20
C PRO A 434 -18.42 4.72 14.59
N LEU A 435 -17.41 3.91 14.94
CA LEU A 435 -16.12 4.39 15.44
C LEU A 435 -15.16 4.78 14.30
N PHE A 436 -15.02 3.94 13.27
CA PHE A 436 -14.03 4.16 12.20
C PHE A 436 -14.65 4.78 10.94
N GLY A 437 -15.97 4.69 10.79
CA GLY A 437 -16.69 5.10 9.59
C GLY A 437 -16.53 6.58 9.25
N PRO A 438 -16.76 7.52 10.20
CA PRO A 438 -16.66 8.95 9.93
C PRO A 438 -15.29 9.37 9.35
N GLY A 439 -14.19 9.04 10.03
CA GLY A 439 -12.84 9.42 9.59
C GLY A 439 -12.49 8.83 8.22
N LEU A 440 -12.80 7.55 7.99
CA LEU A 440 -12.56 6.91 6.70
C LEU A 440 -13.41 7.52 5.57
N ALA A 441 -14.65 7.95 5.85
CA ALA A 441 -15.48 8.63 4.86
C ALA A 441 -14.87 9.99 4.45
N TRP A 442 -14.44 10.78 5.43
CA TRP A 442 -13.85 12.10 5.20
C TRP A 442 -12.45 12.05 4.58
N SER A 443 -11.70 10.96 4.81
CA SER A 443 -10.41 10.69 4.15
C SER A 443 -10.50 10.67 2.61
N ALA A 444 -11.69 10.45 2.03
CA ALA A 444 -11.91 10.52 0.58
C ALA A 444 -11.64 11.92 -0.01
N LEU A 445 -11.56 12.98 0.82
CA LEU A 445 -11.20 14.34 0.42
C LEU A 445 -9.69 14.57 0.30
N THR A 446 -8.85 13.60 0.66
CA THR A 446 -7.38 13.71 0.60
C THR A 446 -6.85 14.14 -0.77
N CYS A 447 -7.54 13.83 -1.86
CA CYS A 447 -7.14 14.28 -3.19
C CYS A 447 -7.82 15.58 -3.69
N ASP A 448 -8.66 16.26 -2.88
CA ASP A 448 -9.27 17.53 -3.28
C ASP A 448 -8.19 18.59 -3.54
N GLY A 449 -8.29 19.25 -4.69
CA GLY A 449 -7.30 20.24 -5.13
C GLY A 449 -5.94 19.68 -5.60
N TRP A 450 -5.76 18.35 -5.68
CA TRP A 450 -4.49 17.76 -6.10
C TRP A 450 -4.03 18.29 -7.47
N PRO A 451 -2.77 18.74 -7.62
CA PRO A 451 -2.32 19.54 -8.77
C PRO A 451 -2.13 18.73 -10.06
N VAL A 452 -2.00 17.40 -9.95
CA VAL A 452 -1.80 16.49 -11.08
C VAL A 452 -3.00 15.55 -11.24
N PRO A 453 -3.37 15.22 -12.49
CA PRO A 453 -4.44 14.25 -12.72
C PRO A 453 -3.94 12.84 -12.40
N GLY A 454 -4.71 12.09 -11.63
CA GLY A 454 -4.44 10.66 -11.44
C GLY A 454 -4.62 9.85 -12.73
N THR A 455 -4.07 8.64 -12.73
CA THR A 455 -3.85 7.85 -13.95
C THR A 455 -5.04 6.98 -14.37
N ALA A 456 -5.80 6.45 -13.42
CA ALA A 456 -6.98 5.61 -13.62
C ALA A 456 -7.89 5.66 -12.37
N PRO A 457 -9.12 5.11 -12.35
CA PRO A 457 -9.90 5.02 -11.10
C PRO A 457 -9.18 4.21 -10.00
N HIS A 458 -8.53 3.13 -10.41
CA HIS A 458 -7.61 2.30 -9.65
C HIS A 458 -6.58 1.67 -10.62
N PRO A 459 -5.41 1.20 -10.15
CA PRO A 459 -4.43 0.51 -11.00
C PRO A 459 -4.93 -0.80 -11.64
N GLU A 460 -4.28 -1.20 -12.75
CA GLU A 460 -4.59 -2.45 -13.46
C GLU A 460 -3.65 -3.58 -13.04
N VAL A 461 -4.21 -4.70 -12.58
CA VAL A 461 -3.46 -5.87 -12.12
C VAL A 461 -3.64 -7.12 -13.00
N GLY A 462 -4.46 -7.06 -14.04
CA GLY A 462 -4.77 -8.25 -14.85
C GLY A 462 -3.55 -8.83 -15.56
N ALA A 463 -3.12 -10.04 -15.20
CA ALA A 463 -1.83 -10.61 -15.60
C ALA A 463 -1.95 -11.97 -16.31
N PRO A 464 -2.79 -12.11 -17.35
CA PRO A 464 -2.97 -13.39 -18.02
C PRO A 464 -1.65 -13.90 -18.61
N GLY A 465 -1.24 -15.10 -18.20
CA GLY A 465 0.01 -15.73 -18.62
C GLY A 465 1.17 -15.57 -17.65
N ALA A 466 1.02 -14.80 -16.57
CA ALA A 466 1.95 -14.85 -15.45
C ALA A 466 1.96 -16.25 -14.81
N PRO A 467 3.09 -16.72 -14.24
CA PRO A 467 3.11 -17.88 -13.36
C PRO A 467 2.24 -17.64 -12.12
N PRO A 468 1.88 -18.72 -11.39
CA PRO A 468 1.08 -18.59 -10.19
C PRO A 468 1.70 -17.69 -9.13
N VAL A 469 0.87 -16.84 -8.53
CA VAL A 469 1.14 -15.91 -7.42
C VAL A 469 0.37 -16.41 -6.19
N LEU A 470 1.04 -16.51 -5.05
CA LEU A 470 0.40 -16.90 -3.80
C LEU A 470 -0.23 -15.66 -3.14
N LEU A 471 -1.52 -15.74 -2.86
CA LEU A 471 -2.31 -14.68 -2.21
C LEU A 471 -2.65 -15.17 -0.80
N VAL A 472 -2.25 -14.42 0.22
CA VAL A 472 -2.50 -14.74 1.62
C VAL A 472 -3.49 -13.74 2.18
N GLY A 473 -4.69 -14.22 2.52
CA GLY A 473 -5.77 -13.41 3.07
C GLY A 473 -6.12 -13.84 4.48
N ASN A 474 -6.21 -12.89 5.41
CA ASN A 474 -6.59 -13.12 6.79
C ASN A 474 -8.08 -12.85 6.96
N THR A 475 -8.80 -13.67 7.73
CA THR A 475 -10.24 -13.49 7.92
C THR A 475 -10.60 -12.31 8.83
N GLY A 476 -9.67 -11.87 9.69
CA GLY A 476 -9.82 -10.70 10.57
C GLY A 476 -8.81 -9.60 10.26
N ASP A 477 -8.45 -9.42 8.99
CA ASP A 477 -7.61 -8.30 8.55
C ASP A 477 -8.41 -6.99 8.61
N PRO A 478 -8.00 -5.99 9.41
CA PRO A 478 -8.73 -4.73 9.51
C PRO A 478 -8.54 -3.82 8.28
N ALA A 479 -7.36 -3.86 7.65
CA ALA A 479 -6.95 -2.87 6.67
C ALA A 479 -7.11 -3.36 5.22
N THR A 480 -6.94 -4.67 4.97
CA THR A 480 -7.23 -5.28 3.68
C THR A 480 -8.20 -6.44 3.87
N PRO A 481 -9.52 -6.19 3.89
CA PRO A 481 -10.52 -7.21 4.18
C PRO A 481 -10.36 -8.47 3.33
N TYR A 482 -10.65 -9.62 3.95
CA TYR A 482 -10.38 -10.97 3.44
C TYR A 482 -10.80 -11.19 1.97
N GLU A 483 -11.93 -10.62 1.56
CA GLU A 483 -12.47 -10.72 0.22
C GLU A 483 -11.52 -10.22 -0.87
N GLY A 484 -10.62 -9.28 -0.54
CA GLY A 484 -9.62 -8.74 -1.46
C GLY A 484 -8.73 -9.81 -2.07
N ALA A 485 -8.42 -10.89 -1.34
CA ALA A 485 -7.63 -12.01 -1.87
C ALA A 485 -8.33 -12.74 -3.03
N ALA A 486 -9.62 -13.02 -2.90
CA ALA A 486 -10.40 -13.67 -3.95
C ALA A 486 -10.59 -12.75 -5.16
N ARG A 487 -10.76 -11.45 -4.92
CA ARG A 487 -10.93 -10.41 -5.95
C ARG A 487 -9.65 -10.20 -6.74
N MET A 488 -8.51 -10.15 -6.06
CA MET A 488 -7.19 -10.15 -6.68
C MET A 488 -6.96 -11.42 -7.50
N ALA A 489 -7.32 -12.60 -6.99
CA ALA A 489 -7.20 -13.86 -7.73
C ALA A 489 -7.98 -13.83 -9.05
N GLU A 490 -9.23 -13.36 -9.00
CA GLU A 490 -10.09 -13.20 -10.18
C GLU A 490 -9.49 -12.20 -11.17
N ARG A 491 -9.03 -11.04 -10.67
CA ARG A 491 -8.52 -9.95 -11.51
C ARG A 491 -7.20 -10.28 -12.18
N LEU A 492 -6.26 -10.94 -11.47
CA LEU A 492 -4.99 -11.42 -12.02
C LEU A 492 -5.19 -12.37 -13.21
N GLY A 493 -6.26 -13.17 -13.18
CA GLY A 493 -6.69 -14.04 -14.26
C GLY A 493 -6.62 -15.53 -13.92
N GLU A 494 -7.25 -16.34 -14.79
CA GLU A 494 -7.42 -17.79 -14.56
C GLU A 494 -6.06 -18.47 -14.28
N LYS A 495 -5.94 -19.12 -13.10
CA LYS A 495 -4.76 -19.87 -12.64
C LYS A 495 -3.54 -19.03 -12.24
N VAL A 496 -3.67 -17.70 -12.19
CA VAL A 496 -2.60 -16.84 -11.70
C VAL A 496 -2.66 -16.74 -10.18
N GLY A 497 -3.78 -16.30 -9.61
CA GLY A 497 -3.95 -16.26 -8.15
C GLY A 497 -4.15 -17.66 -7.56
N VAL A 498 -3.39 -17.98 -6.51
CA VAL A 498 -3.59 -19.15 -5.65
C VAL A 498 -3.78 -18.67 -4.23
N GLU A 499 -4.96 -18.89 -3.67
CA GLU A 499 -5.33 -18.39 -2.35
C GLU A 499 -4.92 -19.34 -1.23
N LEU A 500 -4.39 -18.75 -0.16
CA LEU A 500 -4.16 -19.34 1.15
C LEU A 500 -4.93 -18.49 2.18
N THR A 501 -5.82 -19.11 2.93
CA THR A 501 -6.56 -18.44 3.99
C THR A 501 -5.86 -18.60 5.32
N TYR A 502 -5.69 -17.51 6.05
CA TYR A 502 -5.38 -17.51 7.46
C TYR A 502 -6.64 -17.17 8.26
N GLU A 503 -7.21 -18.15 8.97
CA GLU A 503 -8.34 -17.92 9.88
C GLU A 503 -7.83 -17.31 11.19
N GLY A 504 -7.52 -16.02 11.14
CA GLY A 504 -6.95 -15.27 12.25
C GLY A 504 -6.97 -13.75 12.03
N GLU A 505 -6.43 -13.05 13.03
CA GLU A 505 -6.48 -11.59 13.15
C GLU A 505 -5.18 -10.93 12.67
N GLY A 506 -5.27 -9.63 12.42
CA GLY A 506 -4.13 -8.77 12.11
C GLY A 506 -3.93 -8.56 10.60
N HIS A 507 -3.06 -7.62 10.27
CA HIS A 507 -2.81 -7.18 8.90
C HIS A 507 -1.58 -7.89 8.30
N GLY A 508 -1.83 -8.77 7.32
CA GLY A 508 -0.84 -9.74 6.83
C GLY A 508 -0.64 -10.94 7.79
N ALA A 509 -0.27 -12.10 7.25
CA ALA A 509 -0.25 -13.36 8.01
C ALA A 509 1.14 -13.96 8.23
N TYR A 510 2.13 -13.71 7.37
CA TYR A 510 3.43 -14.39 7.49
C TYR A 510 4.16 -14.01 8.79
N ASP A 511 4.10 -12.72 9.16
CA ASP A 511 4.76 -12.17 10.35
C ASP A 511 3.94 -12.40 11.64
N SER A 512 2.73 -12.97 11.54
CA SER A 512 2.01 -13.49 12.71
C SER A 512 2.74 -14.63 13.43
N GLY A 513 3.72 -15.25 12.75
CA GLY A 513 4.44 -16.42 13.26
C GLY A 513 3.67 -17.74 13.10
N ASN A 514 2.47 -17.74 12.50
CA ASN A 514 1.66 -18.94 12.33
C ASN A 514 2.44 -20.02 11.54
N PRO A 515 2.69 -21.21 12.13
CA PRO A 515 3.52 -22.22 11.47
C PRO A 515 2.91 -22.77 10.17
N CYS A 516 1.58 -22.83 10.05
CA CYS A 516 0.93 -23.29 8.83
C CYS A 516 1.18 -22.30 7.68
N VAL A 517 0.96 -21.01 7.92
CA VAL A 517 1.20 -19.92 6.95
C VAL A 517 2.67 -19.88 6.56
N GLN A 518 3.58 -19.81 7.54
CA GLN A 518 5.01 -19.74 7.27
C GLN A 518 5.51 -20.96 6.51
N ASN A 519 5.01 -22.17 6.80
CA ASN A 519 5.41 -23.37 6.06
C ASN A 519 4.92 -23.34 4.60
N ALA A 520 3.69 -22.90 4.34
CA ALA A 520 3.16 -22.80 2.98
C ALA A 520 3.91 -21.75 2.16
N VAL A 521 4.11 -20.56 2.72
CA VAL A 521 4.87 -19.47 2.07
C VAL A 521 6.33 -19.88 1.84
N ASN A 522 6.99 -20.47 2.83
CA ASN A 522 8.37 -20.95 2.68
C ASN A 522 8.48 -22.09 1.65
N ALA A 523 7.54 -23.03 1.61
CA ALA A 523 7.53 -24.11 0.62
C ALA A 523 7.40 -23.55 -0.80
N TYR A 524 6.52 -22.56 -1.00
CA TYR A 524 6.37 -21.91 -2.28
C TYR A 524 7.62 -21.10 -2.65
N LEU A 525 8.07 -20.18 -1.80
CA LEU A 525 9.20 -19.31 -2.10
C LEU A 525 10.51 -20.10 -2.24
N LEU A 526 10.77 -21.13 -1.44
CA LEU A 526 12.04 -21.88 -1.50
C LEU A 526 12.02 -23.04 -2.48
N ASN A 527 10.89 -23.74 -2.62
CA ASN A 527 10.81 -24.98 -3.39
C ASN A 527 9.90 -24.86 -4.63
N GLY A 528 9.06 -23.83 -4.73
CA GLY A 528 8.08 -23.66 -5.79
C GLY A 528 6.83 -24.52 -5.58
N GLU A 529 6.60 -24.96 -4.35
CA GLU A 529 5.47 -25.81 -3.96
C GLU A 529 4.35 -24.91 -3.43
N LEU A 530 3.32 -24.68 -4.26
CA LEU A 530 2.11 -23.98 -3.84
C LEU A 530 1.26 -24.85 -2.91
N PRO A 531 0.48 -24.24 -2.01
CA PRO A 531 -0.56 -24.96 -1.27
C PRO A 531 -1.63 -25.50 -2.22
N ASP A 532 -2.37 -26.51 -1.76
CA ASP A 532 -3.57 -26.95 -2.48
C ASP A 532 -4.59 -25.79 -2.50
N PRO A 533 -5.34 -25.58 -3.60
CA PRO A 533 -6.35 -24.52 -3.66
C PRO A 533 -7.36 -24.62 -2.53
N GLY A 534 -7.61 -23.51 -1.84
CA GLY A 534 -8.51 -23.45 -0.67
C GLY A 534 -7.89 -24.00 0.61
N THR A 535 -6.56 -24.02 0.72
CA THR A 535 -5.89 -24.32 1.98
C THR A 535 -6.24 -23.25 3.02
N VAL A 536 -6.55 -23.72 4.23
CA VAL A 536 -6.85 -22.89 5.40
C VAL A 536 -5.84 -23.20 6.49
N CYS A 537 -5.27 -22.14 7.07
CA CYS A 537 -4.42 -22.17 8.24
C CYS A 537 -5.17 -21.55 9.42
N GLU A 538 -5.41 -22.32 10.47
CA GLU A 538 -6.13 -21.89 11.67
C GLU A 538 -5.23 -21.00 12.56
N ALA A 539 -5.82 -20.01 13.24
CA ALA A 539 -5.14 -19.27 14.29
C ALA A 539 -4.68 -20.16 15.45
N GLU A 540 -3.54 -19.80 16.04
CA GLU A 540 -3.13 -20.35 17.33
C GLU A 540 -3.71 -19.48 18.45
N PRO A 541 -4.12 -20.06 19.60
CA PRO A 541 -4.55 -19.28 20.75
C PRO A 541 -3.43 -18.33 21.20
N LEU A 542 -3.77 -17.10 21.57
CA LEU A 542 -2.83 -16.20 22.23
C LEU A 542 -2.23 -16.88 23.47
N PRO A 543 -0.91 -16.75 23.72
CA PRO A 543 -0.31 -17.32 24.92
C PRO A 543 -0.97 -16.76 26.19
N GLU A 544 -1.48 -17.63 27.06
CA GLU A 544 -2.03 -17.21 28.36
C GLU A 544 -0.94 -16.50 29.20
N GLY A 545 -1.17 -15.24 29.55
CA GLY A 545 -0.46 -14.52 30.62
C GLY A 545 0.99 -14.10 30.32
N LYS A 546 1.19 -13.15 29.41
CA LYS A 546 2.39 -12.32 29.38
C LYS A 546 2.05 -10.86 29.60
#